data_AF-A0A8H4Q8T2-F1
#
_entry.id   AF-A0A8H4Q8T2-F1
#
_cell.length_a   1.000
_cell.length_b   1.000
_cell.length_c   1.000
_cell.angle_alpha   90.00
_cell.angle_beta   90.00
_cell.angle_gamma   90.00
#
_symmetry.space_group_name_H-M   'P 1'
#
loop_
_entity.id
_entity.type
_entity.pdbx_description
1 polymer ?
#
loop_
_entity_poly.entity_id
_entity_poly.type
_entity_poly.pdbx_seq_one_letter_code
_entity_poly.pdbx_strand_id
1 'polypeptide(L)'
;MITIVQWWLRARDKGFSTATQLFNPMVHLVGNKSDIRQSCSGGTANCPGGLFHSCCVTVAEATATARSIQADRYVECSALTGHGMETVLDESVAEATRRAISRAVTRGDGDRNRG
;
A
#
# COMPACT_ATOMS: atom_id res chain seq x y z
N MET A 1 -9.84 -10.30 11.53
CA MET A 1 -9.05 -9.27 10.81
C MET A 1 -8.69 -8.04 11.65
N ILE A 2 -9.36 -7.76 12.79
CA ILE A 2 -9.03 -6.60 13.65
C ILE A 2 -7.63 -6.71 14.29
N THR A 3 -7.20 -7.89 14.69
CA THR A 3 -5.92 -8.08 15.40
C THR A 3 -4.71 -7.69 14.57
N ILE A 4 -4.69 -7.99 13.26
CA ILE A 4 -3.55 -7.70 12.40
C ILE A 4 -3.48 -6.21 12.01
N VAL A 5 -4.63 -5.56 11.80
CA VAL A 5 -4.69 -4.11 11.57
C VAL A 5 -4.26 -3.37 12.83
N GLN A 6 -4.72 -3.79 14.01
CA GLN A 6 -4.30 -3.21 15.29
C GLN A 6 -2.81 -3.41 15.57
N TRP A 7 -2.28 -4.59 15.27
CA TRP A 7 -0.84 -4.85 15.33
C TRP A 7 -0.08 -3.89 14.40
N TRP A 8 -0.52 -3.75 13.15
CA TRP A 8 0.12 -2.88 12.16
C TRP A 8 0.13 -1.41 12.61
N LEU A 9 -1.02 -0.88 13.06
CA LEU A 9 -1.10 0.50 13.53
C LEU A 9 -0.13 0.74 14.69
N ARG A 10 -0.03 -0.20 15.64
CA ARG A 10 0.95 -0.12 16.74
C ARG A 10 2.39 -0.22 16.25
N ALA A 11 2.67 -1.09 15.28
CA ALA A 11 4.01 -1.25 14.71
C ALA A 11 4.44 0.01 13.96
N ARG A 12 3.53 0.63 13.21
CA ARG A 12 3.76 1.90 12.53
C ARG A 12 4.01 3.03 13.52
N ASP A 13 3.14 3.18 14.51
CA ASP A 13 3.20 4.30 15.46
C ASP A 13 4.36 4.19 16.46
N LYS A 14 4.91 2.99 16.69
CA LYS A 14 6.01 2.77 17.65
C LYS A 14 7.32 2.34 17.00
N GLY A 15 7.28 1.40 16.06
CA GLY A 15 8.47 0.80 15.43
C GLY A 15 9.05 1.62 14.28
N PHE A 16 8.18 2.27 13.50
CA PHE A 16 8.57 3.17 12.40
C PHE A 16 8.41 4.66 12.76
N SER A 17 8.30 4.94 14.06
CA SER A 17 8.12 6.28 14.59
C SER A 17 9.43 7.08 14.59
N THR A 18 9.29 8.39 14.76
CA THR A 18 10.36 9.39 14.88
C THR A 18 11.45 9.06 15.89
N ALA A 19 11.21 8.12 16.81
CA ALA A 19 12.18 7.65 17.79
C ALA A 19 13.29 6.76 17.19
N THR A 20 13.01 6.00 16.13
CA THR A 20 13.96 5.10 15.45
C THR A 20 14.14 5.45 13.98
N GLN A 21 13.10 5.95 13.33
CA GLN A 21 13.08 6.31 11.92
C GLN A 21 12.59 7.75 11.80
N LEU A 22 13.47 8.66 11.40
CA LEU A 22 13.24 10.12 11.41
C LEU A 22 12.17 10.60 10.39
N PHE A 23 11.37 9.70 9.84
CA PHE A 23 10.32 9.99 8.86
C PHE A 23 9.25 8.90 8.85
N ASN A 24 8.02 9.27 8.48
CA ASN A 24 6.92 8.33 8.28
C ASN A 24 7.15 7.51 6.99
N PRO A 25 7.23 6.16 7.05
CA PRO A 25 7.39 5.34 5.85
C PRO A 25 6.19 5.47 4.93
N MET A 26 6.44 5.43 3.63
CA MET A 26 5.38 5.33 2.61
C MET A 26 4.94 3.88 2.49
N VAL A 27 3.63 3.64 2.53
CA VAL A 27 3.04 2.30 2.57
C VAL A 27 1.97 2.19 1.50
N HIS A 28 2.18 1.28 0.54
CA HIS A 28 1.19 0.95 -0.48
C HIS A 28 0.60 -0.44 -0.23
N LEU A 29 -0.71 -0.57 -0.27
CA LEU A 29 -1.37 -1.87 -0.34
C LEU A 29 -1.40 -2.32 -1.81
N VAL A 30 -0.87 -3.50 -2.11
CA VAL A 30 -0.80 -4.02 -3.48
C VAL A 30 -1.65 -5.28 -3.63
N GLY A 31 -2.67 -5.21 -4.48
CA GLY A 31 -3.48 -6.34 -4.91
C GLY A 31 -2.81 -7.07 -6.08
N ASN A 32 -2.10 -8.15 -5.79
CA ASN A 32 -1.43 -8.96 -6.81
C ASN A 32 -2.41 -9.86 -7.57
N LYS A 33 -2.00 -10.31 -8.77
CA LYS A 33 -2.71 -11.31 -9.59
C LYS A 33 -4.13 -10.90 -9.96
N SER A 34 -4.33 -9.62 -10.25
CA SER A 34 -5.63 -9.07 -10.66
C SER A 34 -6.25 -9.76 -11.89
N ASP A 35 -5.42 -10.38 -12.74
CA ASP A 35 -5.81 -11.20 -13.88
C ASP A 35 -6.68 -12.41 -13.51
N ILE A 36 -6.45 -13.02 -12.33
CA ILE A 36 -7.22 -14.18 -11.87
C ILE A 36 -8.69 -13.78 -11.64
N ARG A 37 -8.92 -12.59 -11.08
CA ARG A 37 -10.27 -12.08 -10.83
C ARG A 37 -11.02 -11.77 -12.12
N GLN A 38 -10.31 -11.34 -13.16
CA GLN A 38 -10.87 -11.12 -14.50
C GLN A 38 -11.18 -12.45 -15.22
N SER A 39 -10.49 -13.52 -14.84
CA SER A 39 -10.67 -14.86 -15.41
C SER A 39 -11.85 -15.63 -14.77
N CYS A 40 -12.48 -15.09 -13.72
CA CYS A 40 -13.65 -15.69 -13.09
C CYS A 40 -14.90 -15.46 -13.95
N SER A 41 -15.44 -16.54 -14.52
CA SER A 41 -16.60 -16.54 -15.43
C SER A 41 -17.92 -16.03 -14.83
N GLY A 42 -17.98 -15.79 -13.52
CA GLY A 42 -19.11 -15.12 -12.87
C GLY A 42 -18.69 -14.00 -11.91
N GLY A 43 -17.57 -13.35 -12.19
CA GLY A 43 -17.02 -12.27 -11.37
C GLY A 43 -16.61 -12.74 -9.97
N THR A 44 -16.60 -11.83 -9.00
CA THR A 44 -16.28 -12.16 -7.60
C THR A 44 -17.41 -12.92 -6.89
N ALA A 45 -18.58 -13.07 -7.51
CA ALA A 45 -19.79 -13.60 -6.87
C ALA A 45 -20.00 -15.11 -7.03
N ASN A 46 -19.46 -15.73 -8.10
CA ASN A 46 -19.84 -17.09 -8.50
C ASN A 46 -18.61 -18.00 -8.68
N CYS A 47 -18.02 -18.42 -7.57
CA CYS A 47 -17.01 -19.47 -7.60
C CYS A 47 -17.53 -20.79 -7.05
N PRO A 48 -17.23 -21.92 -7.70
CA PRO A 48 -17.71 -23.23 -7.29
C PRO A 48 -16.96 -23.65 -6.02
N GLY A 49 -17.55 -23.40 -4.85
CA GLY A 49 -16.92 -23.81 -3.59
C GLY A 49 -17.50 -23.30 -2.27
N GLY A 50 -18.49 -22.41 -2.23
CA GLY A 50 -19.08 -22.05 -0.94
C GLY A 50 -20.14 -20.96 -0.98
N LEU A 51 -21.22 -21.18 -0.24
CA LEU A 51 -22.43 -20.35 -0.18
C LEU A 51 -22.20 -18.90 0.27
N PHE A 52 -20.99 -18.48 0.67
CA PHE A 52 -20.74 -17.16 1.28
C PHE A 52 -19.34 -16.54 1.06
N HIS A 53 -18.50 -17.04 0.15
CA HIS A 53 -17.17 -16.45 -0.06
C HIS A 53 -16.92 -16.11 -1.53
N SER A 54 -16.70 -14.81 -1.79
CA SER A 54 -16.13 -14.34 -3.05
C SER A 54 -14.76 -14.99 -3.23
N CYS A 55 -14.52 -15.60 -4.38
CA CYS A 55 -13.23 -16.26 -4.67
C CYS A 55 -12.06 -15.29 -4.86
N CYS A 56 -12.35 -14.01 -4.97
CA CYS A 56 -11.36 -12.96 -5.15
C CYS A 56 -11.76 -11.78 -4.27
N VAL A 57 -10.76 -11.15 -3.67
CA VAL A 57 -10.94 -9.87 -2.96
C VAL A 57 -11.51 -8.85 -3.94
N THR A 58 -12.56 -8.14 -3.56
CA THR A 58 -13.11 -7.05 -4.38
C THR A 58 -12.26 -5.80 -4.24
N VAL A 59 -12.32 -4.91 -5.24
CA VAL A 59 -11.68 -3.58 -5.16
C VAL A 59 -12.18 -2.80 -3.92
N ALA A 60 -13.47 -2.95 -3.58
CA ALA A 60 -14.06 -2.29 -2.42
C ALA A 60 -13.49 -2.80 -1.09
N GLU A 61 -13.39 -4.12 -0.91
CA GLU A 61 -12.80 -4.73 0.29
C GLU A 61 -11.33 -4.35 0.46
N ALA A 62 -10.57 -4.38 -0.63
CA ALA A 62 -9.16 -4.00 -0.60
C ALA A 62 -8.97 -2.50 -0.33
N THR A 63 -9.82 -1.64 -0.93
CA THR A 63 -9.80 -0.20 -0.65
C THR A 63 -10.16 0.10 0.80
N ALA A 64 -11.17 -0.57 1.35
CA ALA A 64 -11.52 -0.46 2.77
C ALA A 64 -10.36 -0.91 3.67
N THR A 65 -9.67 -1.98 3.27
CA THR A 65 -8.49 -2.49 3.99
C THR A 65 -7.34 -1.47 3.94
N ALA A 66 -7.03 -0.90 2.78
CA ALA A 66 -6.00 0.14 2.63
C ALA A 66 -6.26 1.33 3.54
N ARG A 67 -7.52 1.78 3.62
CA ARG A 67 -7.94 2.84 4.56
C ARG A 67 -7.74 2.41 6.02
N SER A 68 -8.11 1.17 6.36
CA SER A 68 -7.99 0.66 7.73
C SER A 68 -6.55 0.58 8.23
N ILE A 69 -5.59 0.28 7.35
CA ILE A 69 -4.16 0.24 7.67
C ILE A 69 -3.48 1.59 7.44
N GLN A 70 -4.23 2.61 7.00
CA GLN A 70 -3.72 3.94 6.67
C GLN A 70 -2.54 3.89 5.67
N ALA A 71 -2.71 3.11 4.60
CA ALA A 71 -1.80 3.12 3.46
C ALA A 71 -1.93 4.45 2.69
N ASP A 72 -0.83 4.92 2.10
CA ASP A 72 -0.81 6.08 1.21
C ASP A 72 -1.61 5.82 -0.08
N ARG A 73 -1.59 4.57 -0.56
CA ARG A 73 -2.26 4.17 -1.80
C ARG A 73 -2.65 2.69 -1.77
N TYR A 74 -3.72 2.36 -2.50
CA TYR A 74 -4.02 1.01 -2.94
C TYR A 74 -3.81 0.90 -4.46
N VAL A 75 -3.10 -0.13 -4.92
CA VAL A 75 -2.84 -0.39 -6.34
C VAL A 75 -3.10 -1.87 -6.62
N GLU A 76 -3.74 -2.16 -7.75
CA GLU A 76 -3.85 -3.53 -8.27
C GLU A 76 -2.85 -3.74 -9.38
N CYS A 77 -2.26 -4.93 -9.42
CA CYS A 77 -1.34 -5.30 -10.49
C CYS A 77 -1.46 -6.77 -10.88
N SER A 78 -0.86 -7.09 -12.02
CA SER A 78 -0.68 -8.44 -12.51
C SER A 78 0.70 -8.52 -13.14
N ALA A 79 1.62 -9.21 -12.46
CA ALA A 79 2.94 -9.48 -13.01
C ALA A 79 2.88 -10.33 -14.29
N LEU A 80 1.82 -11.14 -14.46
CA LEU A 80 1.60 -11.97 -15.64
C LEU A 80 1.29 -11.14 -16.89
N THR A 81 0.41 -10.15 -16.75
CA THR A 81 -0.05 -9.32 -17.88
C THR A 81 0.69 -8.00 -18.00
N GLY A 82 1.50 -7.64 -17.02
CA GLY A 82 2.14 -6.33 -16.88
C GLY A 82 1.21 -5.24 -16.35
N HIS A 83 -0.09 -5.51 -16.18
CA HIS A 83 -1.05 -4.52 -15.70
C HIS A 83 -0.65 -3.96 -14.33
N GLY A 84 -0.65 -2.62 -14.19
CA GLY A 84 -0.39 -1.93 -12.93
C GLY A 84 1.05 -1.98 -12.40
N MET A 85 1.98 -2.63 -13.11
CA MET A 85 3.37 -2.79 -12.66
C MET A 85 4.15 -1.47 -12.66
N GLU A 86 3.93 -0.60 -13.64
CA GLU A 86 4.52 0.75 -13.70
C GLU A 86 4.14 1.57 -12.46
N THR A 87 2.87 1.56 -12.06
CA THR A 87 2.41 2.26 -10.85
C THR A 87 3.01 1.66 -9.58
N VAL A 88 3.14 0.33 -9.49
CA VAL A 88 3.73 -0.35 -8.32
C VAL A 88 5.22 -0.05 -8.20
N LEU A 89 5.94 0.06 -9.31
CA LEU A 89 7.40 0.23 -9.31
C LEU A 89 7.77 1.70 -9.53
N ASP A 90 7.58 2.22 -10.74
CA ASP A 90 8.13 3.50 -11.18
C ASP A 90 7.49 4.69 -10.44
N GLU A 91 6.16 4.75 -10.37
CA GLU A 91 5.48 5.83 -9.64
C GLU A 91 5.81 5.79 -8.13
N SER A 92 5.90 4.59 -7.56
CA SER A 92 6.22 4.40 -6.14
C SER A 92 7.66 4.82 -5.83
N VAL A 93 8.62 4.46 -6.68
CA VAL A 93 10.02 4.87 -6.56
C VAL A 93 10.16 6.38 -6.74
N ALA A 94 9.49 6.96 -7.73
CA ALA A 94 9.49 8.40 -7.96
C ALA A 94 8.97 9.16 -6.74
N GLU A 95 7.86 8.71 -6.16
CA GLU A 95 7.29 9.34 -4.97
C GLU A 95 8.17 9.17 -3.73
N ALA A 96 8.70 7.97 -3.49
CA ALA A 96 9.64 7.73 -2.39
C ALA A 96 10.89 8.63 -2.50
N THR A 97 11.40 8.80 -3.72
CA THR A 97 12.55 9.66 -4.02
C THR A 97 12.23 11.13 -3.77
N ARG A 98 11.07 11.63 -4.24
CA ARG A 98 10.61 13.00 -3.96
C ARG A 98 10.55 13.27 -2.46
N ARG A 99 9.93 12.37 -1.69
CA ARG A 99 9.84 12.49 -0.22
C ARG A 99 11.23 12.48 0.44
N ALA A 100 12.18 11.69 -0.07
CA ALA A 100 13.55 11.66 0.44
C ALA A 100 14.29 12.98 0.20
N ILE A 101 14.20 13.54 -1.01
CA ILE A 101 14.82 14.82 -1.36
C ILE A 101 14.23 15.96 -0.51
N SER A 102 12.90 16.06 -0.41
CA SER A 102 12.25 17.11 0.41
C SER A 102 12.71 17.08 1.86
N ARG A 103 12.95 15.88 2.43
CA ARG A 103 13.50 15.74 3.78
C ARG A 103 14.96 16.16 3.90
N ALA A 104 15.77 15.90 2.87
CA ALA A 104 17.17 16.32 2.86
C ALA A 104 17.29 17.86 2.76
N VAL A 105 16.47 18.48 1.92
CA VAL A 105 16.44 19.95 1.74
C VAL A 105 16.02 20.65 3.04
N THR A 106 14.92 20.21 3.66
CA THR A 106 14.42 20.81 4.92
C THR A 106 15.44 20.71 6.07
N ARG A 107 16.24 19.64 6.13
CA ARG A 107 17.34 19.54 7.09
C ARG A 107 18.49 20.51 6.80
N GLY A 108 18.85 20.67 5.53
CA GLY A 108 19.96 21.53 5.12
C GLY A 108 19.68 23.04 5.32
N ASP A 109 18.42 23.46 5.29
CA ASP A 109 18.04 24.85 5.60
C ASP A 109 18.01 25.13 7.11
N GLY A 110 17.60 24.16 7.93
CA GLY A 110 17.61 24.29 9.38
C GLY A 110 19.01 24.44 9.98
N ASP A 111 20.02 23.85 9.33
CA ASP A 111 21.44 23.94 9.73
C ASP A 111 22.09 25.25 9.27
N ARG A 112 21.69 25.76 8.09
CA ARG A 112 22.17 27.05 7.56
C ARG A 112 21.65 28.28 8.31
N ASN A 113 20.47 28.19 8.93
CA ASN A 113 19.87 29.31 9.67
C ASN A 113 20.32 29.40 11.15
N ARG A 114 21.28 28.57 11.58
CA ARG A 114 21.82 28.50 12.94
C ARG A 114 23.27 28.99 13.10
N GLY A 115 23.93 29.36 12.00
CA GLY A 115 25.25 30.00 11.99
C GLY A 115 25.14 31.49 11.76
#